data_AF-A0A847W2J4-F1
#
_entry.id   AF-A0A847W2J4-F1
#
_cell.length_a   1.000
_cell.length_b   1.000
_cell.length_c   1.000
_cell.angle_alpha   90.00
_cell.angle_beta   90.00
_cell.angle_gamma   90.00
#
_symmetry.space_group_name_H-M   'P 1'
#
loop_
_entity.id
_entity.type
_entity.pdbx_description
1 polymer ?
#
loop_
_entity_poly.entity_id
_entity_poly.type
_entity_poly.pdbx_seq_one_letter_code
_entity_poly.pdbx_strand_id
1 'polypeptide(L)'
;MDIQTIITIIIGVVIAGFAIYLIVTKQWAKLREFAYQLMLSAEKVYEANQGKEKFDAVFNVLYGYIPNWLTGILTEEKIKVQLQIWYDKAKDWLDDGEINDSI
;
A
#
# COMPACT_ATOMS: atom_id res chain seq x y z
N MET A 1 -26.87 -27.76 -14.37
CA MET A 1 -26.02 -26.56 -14.24
C MET A 1 -25.25 -26.44 -15.53
N ASP A 2 -25.43 -25.34 -16.24
CA ASP A 2 -24.71 -25.08 -17.48
C ASP A 2 -23.24 -24.76 -17.20
N ILE A 3 -22.41 -24.87 -18.25
CA ILE A 3 -20.97 -24.69 -18.15
C ILE A 3 -20.61 -23.25 -17.69
N GLN A 4 -21.39 -22.23 -18.08
CA GLN A 4 -21.12 -20.85 -17.68
C GLN A 4 -21.33 -20.65 -16.17
N THR A 5 -22.38 -21.25 -15.62
CA THR A 5 -22.62 -21.22 -14.16
C THR A 5 -21.48 -21.90 -13.39
N ILE A 6 -20.97 -23.04 -13.88
CA ILE A 6 -19.83 -23.74 -13.25
C ILE A 6 -18.57 -22.86 -13.26
N ILE A 7 -18.24 -22.28 -14.41
CA ILE A 7 -17.08 -21.39 -14.57
C ILE A 7 -17.19 -20.20 -13.62
N THR A 8 -18.37 -19.57 -13.56
CA THR A 8 -18.63 -18.41 -12.69
C THR A 8 -18.41 -18.75 -11.22
N ILE A 9 -18.91 -19.91 -10.75
CA ILE A 9 -18.71 -20.35 -9.36
C ILE A 9 -17.22 -20.58 -9.08
N ILE A 10 -16.49 -21.23 -9.98
CA ILE A 10 -15.05 -21.50 -9.80
C ILE A 10 -14.26 -20.20 -9.68
N ILE A 11 -14.51 -19.21 -10.56
CA ILE A 11 -13.87 -17.90 -10.50
C ILE A 11 -14.16 -17.22 -9.16
N GLY A 12 -15.43 -17.26 -8.71
CA GLY A 12 -15.82 -16.71 -7.41
C GLY A 12 -15.06 -17.34 -6.25
N VAL A 13 -14.92 -18.67 -6.22
CA VAL A 13 -14.17 -19.38 -5.17
C VAL A 13 -12.68 -19.02 -5.21
N VAL A 14 -12.08 -18.90 -6.39
CA VAL A 14 -10.67 -18.51 -6.53
C VAL A 14 -10.43 -17.09 -6.00
N ILE A 15 -11.28 -16.14 -6.35
CA ILE A 15 -11.17 -14.75 -5.86
C ILE A 15 -11.35 -14.71 -4.34
N ALA A 16 -12.36 -15.40 -3.81
CA ALA A 16 -12.61 -15.45 -2.38
C ALA A 16 -11.44 -16.09 -1.61
N GLY A 17 -10.92 -17.22 -2.10
CA GLY A 17 -9.75 -17.89 -1.53
C GLY A 17 -8.51 -16.99 -1.56
N PHE A 18 -8.29 -16.27 -2.66
CA PHE A 18 -7.20 -15.32 -2.78
C PHE A 18 -7.35 -14.13 -1.81
N ALA A 19 -8.54 -13.58 -1.64
CA ALA A 19 -8.81 -12.53 -0.67
C ALA A 19 -8.55 -12.99 0.77
N ILE A 20 -9.02 -14.19 1.13
CA ILE A 20 -8.74 -14.80 2.44
C ILE A 20 -7.25 -14.97 2.65
N TYR A 21 -6.52 -15.46 1.64
CA TYR A 21 -5.07 -15.60 1.69
C TYR A 21 -4.37 -14.26 2.00
N LEU A 22 -4.74 -13.17 1.30
CA LEU A 22 -4.17 -11.85 1.53
C LEU A 22 -4.44 -11.32 2.96
N ILE A 23 -5.64 -11.57 3.48
CA ILE A 23 -6.06 -11.17 4.84
C ILE A 23 -5.28 -11.95 5.88
N VAL A 24 -5.27 -13.29 5.79
CA VAL A 24 -4.60 -14.17 6.77
C VAL A 24 -3.10 -13.91 6.80
N THR A 25 -2.48 -13.70 5.63
CA THR A 25 -1.04 -13.40 5.55
C THR A 25 -0.70 -11.92 5.81
N LYS A 26 -1.71 -11.09 6.08
CA LYS A 26 -1.60 -9.66 6.39
C LYS A 26 -0.74 -8.88 5.38
N GLN A 27 -0.87 -9.18 4.08
CA GLN A 27 -0.02 -8.56 3.04
C GLN A 27 -0.12 -7.04 3.05
N TRP A 28 -1.31 -6.49 3.30
CA TRP A 28 -1.53 -5.05 3.44
C TRP A 28 -0.73 -4.44 4.61
N ALA A 29 -0.69 -5.12 5.76
CA ALA A 29 0.08 -4.64 6.90
C ALA A 29 1.59 -4.68 6.60
N LYS A 30 2.08 -5.74 5.94
CA LYS A 30 3.48 -5.87 5.52
C LYS A 30 3.87 -4.78 4.52
N LEU A 31 3.00 -4.47 3.56
CA LEU A 31 3.24 -3.41 2.58
C LEU A 31 3.32 -2.04 3.25
N ARG A 32 2.42 -1.77 4.21
CA ARG A 32 2.45 -0.53 4.99
C ARG A 32 3.71 -0.43 5.86
N GLU A 33 4.10 -1.51 6.53
CA GLU A 33 5.32 -1.56 7.33
C GLU A 33 6.56 -1.31 6.46
N PHE A 34 6.62 -1.94 5.29
CA PHE A 34 7.68 -1.69 4.31
C PHE A 34 7.71 -0.22 3.87
N ALA A 35 6.55 0.39 3.60
CA ALA A 35 6.46 1.81 3.30
C ALA A 35 7.02 2.67 4.44
N TYR A 36 6.69 2.40 5.72
CA TYR A 36 7.26 3.12 6.85
C TYR A 36 8.78 2.99 6.96
N GLN A 37 9.34 1.80 6.69
CA GLN A 37 10.79 1.60 6.65
C GLN A 37 11.44 2.43 5.53
N LEU A 38 10.80 2.51 4.36
CA LEU A 38 11.25 3.34 3.25
C LEU A 38 11.18 4.84 3.61
N MET A 39 10.10 5.29 4.25
CA MET A 39 9.97 6.68 4.73
C MET A 39 11.11 7.04 5.68
N LEU A 40 11.38 6.22 6.70
CA LEU A 40 12.49 6.42 7.63
C LEU A 40 13.86 6.41 6.94
N SER A 41 14.02 5.59 5.91
CA SER A 41 15.25 5.54 5.12
C SER A 41 15.42 6.80 4.28
N ALA A 42 14.34 7.31 3.68
CA ALA A 42 14.35 8.56 2.92
C ALA A 42 14.65 9.76 3.83
N GLU A 43 14.11 9.82 5.04
CA GLU A 43 14.42 10.88 6.01
C GLU A 43 15.90 10.93 6.40
N LYS A 44 16.61 9.79 6.38
CA LYS A 44 18.06 9.74 6.68
C LYS A 44 18.94 10.18 5.52
N VAL A 45 18.44 10.08 4.28
CA VAL A 45 19.23 10.33 3.06
C VAL A 45 18.99 11.73 2.51
N TYR A 46 17.77 12.23 2.60
CA TYR A 46 17.36 13.49 2.00
C TYR A 46 17.16 14.59 3.06
N GLU A 47 17.39 15.84 2.66
CA GLU A 47 17.21 17.00 3.54
C GLU A 47 15.74 17.28 3.84
N ALA A 48 15.46 18.00 4.93
CA ALA A 48 14.09 18.31 5.38
C ALA A 48 13.27 19.10 4.34
N ASN A 49 13.92 19.91 3.49
CA ASN A 49 13.27 20.70 2.44
C ASN A 49 12.98 19.91 1.15
N GLN A 50 13.43 18.66 1.04
CA GLN A 50 13.27 17.80 -0.15
C GLN A 50 12.05 16.87 -0.06
N GLY A 51 10.92 17.41 0.40
CA GLY A 51 9.72 16.60 0.71
C GLY A 51 9.16 15.85 -0.50
N LYS A 52 9.19 16.47 -1.68
CA LYS A 52 8.68 15.86 -2.91
C LYS A 52 9.59 14.75 -3.41
N GLU A 53 10.90 15.01 -3.43
CA GLU A 53 11.91 14.05 -3.84
C GLU A 53 11.93 12.82 -2.92
N LYS A 54 11.77 13.03 -1.60
CA LYS A 54 11.59 11.96 -0.61
C LYS A 54 10.39 11.09 -0.94
N PHE A 55 9.23 11.72 -1.15
CA PHE A 55 7.99 11.01 -1.45
C PHE A 55 8.13 10.20 -2.74
N ASP A 56 8.64 10.81 -3.81
CA ASP A 56 8.80 10.15 -5.10
C ASP A 56 9.80 8.98 -5.02
N ALA A 57 10.88 9.11 -4.24
CA ALA A 57 11.82 8.03 -3.99
C ALA A 57 11.17 6.84 -3.28
N VAL A 58 10.40 7.09 -2.22
CA VAL A 58 9.64 6.05 -1.50
C VAL A 58 8.60 5.40 -2.41
N PHE A 59 7.85 6.21 -3.15
CA PHE A 59 6.84 5.73 -4.09
C PHE A 59 7.43 4.80 -5.15
N ASN A 60 8.54 5.17 -5.78
CA ASN A 60 9.14 4.37 -6.84
C ASN A 60 9.58 2.99 -6.36
N VAL A 61 10.17 2.90 -5.15
CA VAL A 61 10.57 1.62 -4.56
C VAL A 61 9.34 0.81 -4.11
N LEU A 62 8.36 1.46 -3.49
CA LEU A 62 7.13 0.81 -3.03
C LEU A 62 6.30 0.26 -4.19
N TYR A 63 6.11 1.03 -5.24
CA TYR A 63 5.34 0.63 -6.42
C TYR A 63 6.06 -0.47 -7.19
N GLY A 64 7.39 -0.41 -7.29
CA GLY A 64 8.21 -1.48 -7.87
C GLY A 64 8.16 -2.81 -7.11
N TYR A 65 7.80 -2.78 -5.82
CA TYR A 65 7.59 -4.00 -5.03
C TYR A 65 6.25 -4.69 -5.32
N ILE A 66 5.30 -3.99 -5.93
CA ILE A 66 3.98 -4.54 -6.28
C ILE A 66 4.12 -5.39 -7.55
N PRO A 67 3.64 -6.65 -7.54
CA PRO A 67 3.66 -7.49 -8.74
C PRO A 67 2.91 -6.86 -9.92
N ASN A 68 3.51 -6.92 -11.12
CA ASN A 68 2.93 -6.36 -12.35
C ASN A 68 1.51 -6.83 -12.68
N TRP A 69 1.11 -8.02 -12.25
CA TRP A 69 -0.25 -8.51 -12.49
C TRP A 69 -1.31 -7.79 -11.62
N LEU A 70 -0.90 -7.09 -10.55
CA LEU A 70 -1.77 -6.27 -9.70
C LEU A 70 -1.86 -4.82 -10.15
N THR A 71 -0.96 -4.33 -11.01
CA THR A 71 -0.92 -2.91 -11.41
C THR A 71 -2.14 -2.49 -12.23
N GLY A 72 -2.82 -3.44 -12.87
CA GLY A 72 -4.12 -3.19 -13.53
C GLY A 72 -5.24 -2.81 -12.56
N ILE A 73 -5.12 -3.19 -11.28
CA ILE A 73 -6.09 -2.88 -10.22
C ILE A 73 -5.57 -1.74 -9.34
N LEU A 74 -4.28 -1.80 -9.00
CA LEU A 74 -3.53 -0.87 -8.17
C LEU A 74 -2.71 0.07 -9.06
N THR A 75 -3.38 1.08 -9.62
CA THR A 75 -2.71 2.10 -10.44
C THR A 75 -1.74 2.94 -9.60
N GLU A 76 -0.77 3.55 -10.26
CA GLU A 76 0.18 4.47 -9.63
C GLU A 76 -0.51 5.53 -8.77
N GLU A 77 -1.57 6.14 -9.28
CA GLU A 77 -2.36 7.16 -8.58
C GLU A 77 -2.94 6.63 -7.26
N LYS A 78 -3.54 5.44 -7.26
CA LYS A 78 -4.09 4.83 -6.04
C LYS A 78 -3.02 4.56 -5.01
N ILE A 79 -1.84 4.10 -5.44
CA ILE A 79 -0.72 3.85 -4.55
C ILE A 79 -0.14 5.16 -4.01
N LYS A 80 -0.04 6.22 -4.83
CA LYS A 80 0.36 7.56 -4.35
C LYS A 80 -0.60 8.09 -3.30
N VAL A 81 -1.91 8.02 -3.54
CA VAL A 81 -2.93 8.44 -2.56
C VAL A 81 -2.80 7.62 -1.28
N GLN A 82 -2.68 6.29 -1.38
CA GLN A 82 -2.55 5.43 -0.22
C GLN A 82 -1.25 5.69 0.57
N LEU A 83 -0.15 5.96 -0.14
CA LEU A 83 1.13 6.32 0.46
C LEU A 83 1.06 7.68 1.17
N GLN A 84 0.39 8.66 0.57
CA GLN A 84 0.15 9.97 1.20
C GLN A 84 -0.64 9.81 2.50
N ILE A 85 -1.72 9.02 2.51
CA ILE A 85 -2.48 8.71 3.73
C ILE A 85 -1.59 8.08 4.80
N TRP A 86 -0.62 7.24 4.43
CA TRP A 86 0.32 6.67 5.38
C TRP A 86 1.32 7.69 5.91
N TYR A 87 1.79 8.63 5.08
CA TYR A 87 2.59 9.75 5.53
C TYR A 87 1.84 10.64 6.51
N ASP A 88 0.59 10.99 6.20
CA ASP A 88 -0.23 11.86 7.05
C ASP A 88 -0.46 11.20 8.41
N LYS A 89 -0.81 9.91 8.44
CA LYS A 89 -0.93 9.14 9.69
C LYS A 89 0.37 9.00 10.47
N ALA A 90 1.50 8.91 9.78
CA ALA A 90 2.80 8.86 10.44
C ALA A 90 3.15 10.22 11.07
N LYS A 91 2.78 11.33 10.42
CA LYS A 91 2.98 12.69 10.95
C LYS A 91 2.08 12.96 12.14
N ASP A 92 0.79 12.67 12.03
CA ASP A 92 -0.21 12.77 13.11
C ASP A 92 0.28 12.01 14.35
N TRP A 93 0.68 10.74 14.18
CA TRP A 93 1.26 9.96 15.27
C TRP A 93 2.55 10.53 15.86
N LEU A 94 3.36 11.24 15.07
CA LEU A 94 4.59 11.86 15.56
C LEU A 94 4.35 13.17 16.31
N ASP A 95 3.20 13.83 16.12
CA ASP A 95 2.89 15.11 16.75
C ASP A 95 2.48 14.92 18.23
N ASP A 96 1.46 14.11 18.49
CA ASP A 96 0.90 13.92 19.84
C ASP A 96 0.91 12.45 20.33
N GLY A 97 1.33 11.50 19.48
CA GLY A 97 1.31 10.07 19.79
C GLY A 97 -0.03 9.38 19.53
N GLU A 98 -1.04 10.11 19.07
CA GLU A 98 -2.37 9.63 18.72
C GLU A 98 -2.58 9.62 17.19
N ILE A 99 -3.61 8.91 16.71
CA ILE A 99 -4.04 9.02 15.30
C ILE A 99 -5.45 9.55 15.33
N ASN A 100 -5.59 10.86 15.33
CA ASN A 100 -6.85 11.59 15.48
C ASN A 100 -7.07 12.64 14.38
N ASP A 101 -6.23 12.61 13.33
CA ASP A 101 -6.19 13.58 12.24
C ASP A 101 -5.97 15.03 12.76
N SER A 102 -5.25 15.16 13.88
CA SER A 102 -4.75 16.45 14.34
C SER A 102 -3.53 16.83 13.49
N ILE A 103 -3.37 18.14 13.29
CA ILE A 103 -2.27 18.71 12.49
C ILE A 103 -1.54 19.73 13.35
#